data_AF-A0A2T7Q9T5-F1
#
_entry.id   AF-A0A2T7Q9T5-F1
#
_cell.length_a   1.000
_cell.length_b   1.000
_cell.length_c   1.000
_cell.angle_alpha   90.00
_cell.angle_beta   90.00
_cell.angle_gamma   90.00
#
_symmetry.space_group_name_H-M   'P 1'
#
loop_
_entity.id
_entity.type
_entity.pdbx_description
1 polymer ?
#
loop_
_entity_poly.entity_id
_entity_poly.type
_entity_poly.pdbx_seq_one_letter_code
_entity_poly.pdbx_strand_id
1 'polypeptide(L)'
;MPDNKHVFLINEKADNPKFKRQRGWKNKEDDEPVVPPQPKFIKDFQKERFRTDNISFYAQQKLRRETRQIIFPKYIDLVRIYFHTIFNADLIKKFEERYGLSPVSFSHYNKTVVFEITNEKLFLNFEKHIVQVVESPDETPYDNQPFNLIALILKFEFIGTNYRLLTSRETGILLTLISSSNIVFSEQKETLLKFLESKNITYTYNPAAPDIIEISTVNKADTKFIADNFDIVRIITSTRALKVRPGEYGSVRREYGFTVDASEHLTLVGIIDTGITKIEPLNDIITATNYDHTGKGAFWDEAGHGTMVAGLVVLGDDFQKEIKESYLAKARLITIKALHFTDDDINIPQLLNDIKDAKQKHGVRLFNMSLNIPLAKRYNDTYCQFAYELDKLAYEEDILIFLSVGNFDEDSLHDLVISDTHPDHDYPTFFITLIAQVKFIIVRIQIFQNRLNL
;
A
#
# COMPACT_ATOMS: atom_id res chain seq x y z
N MET A 1 -36.91 27.29 34.52
CA MET A 1 -36.00 27.96 35.49
C MET A 1 -35.79 26.98 36.62
N PRO A 2 -34.56 26.50 36.88
CA PRO A 2 -33.60 27.28 37.65
C PRO A 2 -32.10 27.09 37.28
N ASP A 3 -31.35 28.19 37.43
CA ASP A 3 -30.03 28.36 38.06
C ASP A 3 -28.95 27.26 37.96
N ASN A 4 -28.03 27.48 37.01
CA ASN A 4 -26.65 27.02 37.10
C ASN A 4 -25.88 27.89 38.12
N LYS A 5 -25.37 27.28 39.19
CA LYS A 5 -24.26 27.83 39.99
C LYS A 5 -23.01 26.98 39.71
N HIS A 6 -22.10 27.54 38.93
CA HIS A 6 -20.78 26.96 38.68
C HIS A 6 -19.90 27.18 39.92
N VAL A 7 -19.34 26.11 40.48
CA VAL A 7 -18.25 26.21 41.46
C VAL A 7 -16.96 26.39 40.68
N PHE A 8 -16.35 27.56 40.87
CA PHE A 8 -14.98 27.87 40.44
C PHE A 8 -14.00 27.15 41.39
N LEU A 9 -13.09 26.34 40.84
CA LEU A 9 -11.88 25.90 41.53
C LEU A 9 -10.67 26.22 40.65
N ILE A 10 -9.96 27.27 41.07
CA ILE A 10 -8.66 27.68 40.57
C ILE A 10 -7.63 26.78 41.26
N ASN A 11 -6.72 26.17 40.49
CA ASN A 11 -5.46 25.69 41.06
C ASN A 11 -4.29 26.04 40.14
N GLU A 12 -3.17 26.29 40.80
CA GLU A 12 -2.10 27.20 40.42
C GLU A 12 -1.26 26.75 39.22
N LYS A 13 -0.84 27.73 38.41
CA LYS A 13 0.08 27.52 37.29
C LYS A 13 1.44 27.03 37.79
N ALA A 14 1.82 25.83 37.39
CA ALA A 14 3.23 25.43 37.39
C ALA A 14 3.86 25.84 36.04
N ASP A 15 4.76 26.82 36.10
CA ASP A 15 5.60 27.23 34.95
C ASP A 15 6.61 26.13 34.62
N ASN A 16 6.77 25.79 33.33
CA ASN A 16 7.86 24.94 32.86
C ASN A 16 8.72 25.69 31.82
N PRO A 17 9.94 26.14 32.16
CA PRO A 17 10.65 27.22 31.47
C PRO A 17 11.53 26.80 30.27
N LYS A 18 11.24 25.72 29.54
CA LYS A 18 12.23 25.13 28.58
C LYS A 18 11.78 24.98 27.13
N PHE A 19 11.23 26.03 26.53
CA PHE A 19 11.09 26.11 25.06
C PHE A 19 12.05 27.14 24.47
N LYS A 20 13.22 26.71 23.97
CA LYS A 20 14.17 27.57 23.23
C LYS A 20 13.70 27.77 21.78
N ARG A 21 13.28 28.99 21.46
CA ARG A 21 13.13 29.51 20.08
C ARG A 21 14.37 30.31 19.73
N GLN A 22 15.16 29.93 18.73
CA GLN A 22 15.92 30.89 17.92
C GLN A 22 16.61 30.26 16.69
N ARG A 23 16.36 30.85 15.51
CA ARG A 23 17.21 30.76 14.30
C ARG A 23 17.98 32.09 14.18
N GLY A 24 19.31 32.02 14.23
CA GLY A 24 20.25 32.92 13.54
C GLY A 24 20.37 34.39 13.99
N TRP A 25 21.08 34.66 15.09
CA TRP A 25 22.01 35.79 15.22
C TRP A 25 23.01 35.44 16.33
N LYS A 26 24.33 35.45 16.04
CA LYS A 26 25.37 35.26 17.08
C LYS A 26 25.51 36.54 17.90
N ASN A 27 24.91 36.57 19.09
CA ASN A 27 25.46 37.30 20.21
C ASN A 27 26.17 36.30 21.12
N LYS A 28 27.29 36.74 21.69
CA LYS A 28 28.19 35.93 22.52
C LYS A 28 27.43 35.26 23.66
N GLU A 29 27.56 33.93 23.70
CA GLU A 29 27.60 33.05 24.86
C GLU A 29 26.80 33.51 26.08
N ASP A 30 25.51 33.17 26.09
CA ASP A 30 24.86 32.72 27.32
C ASP A 30 24.86 31.19 27.28
N ASP A 31 25.65 30.59 28.18
CA ASP A 31 25.77 29.16 28.46
C ASP A 31 24.44 28.58 28.99
N GLU A 32 23.41 28.54 28.15
CA GLU A 32 22.24 27.74 28.49
C GLU A 32 22.53 26.26 28.18
N PRO A 33 22.52 25.37 29.18
CA PRO A 33 22.93 23.99 29.03
C PRO A 33 22.09 23.30 27.95
N VAL A 34 22.77 22.79 26.92
CA VAL A 34 22.17 21.92 25.90
C VAL A 34 21.56 20.72 26.64
N VAL A 35 20.24 20.65 26.71
CA VAL A 35 19.56 19.47 27.24
C VAL A 35 20.00 18.29 26.36
N PRO A 36 20.65 17.25 26.91
CA PRO A 36 21.12 16.15 26.10
C PRO A 36 19.91 15.50 25.39
N PRO A 37 20.04 15.14 24.10
CA PRO A 37 18.97 14.48 23.36
C PRO A 37 18.50 13.24 24.15
N GLN A 38 17.19 13.08 24.28
CA GLN A 38 16.66 11.89 24.96
C GLN A 38 17.14 10.64 24.21
N PRO A 39 17.62 9.63 24.95
CA PRO A 39 18.14 8.40 24.36
C PRO A 39 17.06 7.72 23.52
N LYS A 40 17.39 7.34 22.29
CA LYS A 40 16.48 6.59 21.43
C LYS A 40 16.67 5.10 21.65
N PHE A 41 15.55 4.39 21.84
CA PHE A 41 15.53 2.96 22.19
C PHE A 41 14.89 2.12 21.09
N ILE A 42 15.36 0.87 20.95
CA ILE A 42 14.71 -0.14 20.11
C ILE A 42 13.61 -0.81 20.94
N LYS A 43 12.39 -0.83 20.41
CA LYS A 43 11.22 -1.38 21.12
C LYS A 43 11.21 -2.92 21.07
N ASP A 44 10.66 -3.58 22.08
CA ASP A 44 10.70 -5.05 22.19
C ASP A 44 10.06 -5.78 21.01
N PHE A 45 8.97 -5.26 20.46
CA PHE A 45 8.34 -5.84 19.27
C PHE A 45 9.27 -5.83 18.04
N GLN A 46 10.22 -4.87 17.96
CA GLN A 46 11.23 -4.84 16.90
C GLN A 46 12.26 -5.94 17.11
N LYS A 47 12.66 -6.23 18.36
CA LYS A 47 13.57 -7.33 18.69
C LYS A 47 12.96 -8.69 18.31
N GLU A 48 11.70 -8.95 18.67
CA GLU A 48 11.00 -10.19 18.30
C GLU A 48 10.84 -10.34 16.78
N ARG A 49 10.57 -9.23 16.10
CA ARG A 49 10.51 -9.22 14.64
C ARG A 49 11.86 -9.55 14.04
N PHE A 50 12.95 -8.94 14.51
CA PHE A 50 14.30 -9.29 14.02
C PHE A 50 14.68 -10.74 14.28
N ARG A 51 14.27 -11.35 15.40
CA ARG A 51 14.44 -12.80 15.61
C ARG A 51 13.76 -13.60 14.50
N THR A 52 12.49 -13.28 14.24
CA THR A 52 11.67 -13.97 13.23
C THR A 52 12.24 -13.78 11.83
N ASP A 53 12.58 -12.54 11.47
CA ASP A 53 13.18 -12.17 10.19
C ASP A 53 14.52 -12.89 9.98
N ASN A 54 15.38 -12.90 11.00
CA ASN A 54 16.70 -13.55 10.93
C ASN A 54 16.58 -15.05 10.69
N ILE A 55 15.71 -15.75 11.44
CA ILE A 55 15.46 -17.18 11.26
C ILE A 55 14.91 -17.44 9.85
N SER A 56 13.90 -16.67 9.43
CA SER A 56 13.28 -16.82 8.11
C SER A 56 14.27 -16.55 6.97
N PHE A 57 15.13 -15.54 7.12
CA PHE A 57 16.13 -15.16 6.12
C PHE A 57 17.07 -16.34 5.79
N TYR A 58 17.71 -16.93 6.81
CA TYR A 58 18.63 -18.05 6.58
C TYR A 58 17.92 -19.34 6.20
N ALA A 59 16.71 -19.58 6.70
CA ALA A 59 15.91 -20.73 6.28
C ALA A 59 15.61 -20.67 4.78
N GLN A 60 15.21 -19.50 4.27
CA GLN A 60 14.94 -19.31 2.84
C GLN A 60 16.21 -19.32 1.99
N GLN A 61 17.30 -18.71 2.47
CA GLN A 61 18.59 -18.74 1.78
C GLN A 61 19.10 -20.18 1.65
N LYS A 62 19.06 -20.95 2.74
CA LYS A 62 19.44 -22.37 2.75
C LYS A 62 18.57 -23.18 1.81
N LEU A 63 17.25 -23.05 1.91
CA LEU A 63 16.30 -23.75 1.03
C LEU A 63 16.62 -23.45 -0.44
N ARG A 64 16.84 -22.18 -0.80
CA ARG A 64 17.19 -21.80 -2.17
C ARG A 64 18.47 -22.51 -2.61
N ARG A 65 19.54 -22.46 -1.82
CA ARG A 65 20.82 -23.11 -2.13
C ARG A 65 20.67 -24.62 -2.32
N GLU A 66 19.85 -25.29 -1.52
CA GLU A 66 19.57 -26.73 -1.62
C GLU A 66 18.71 -27.09 -2.84
N THR A 67 17.83 -26.19 -3.27
CA THR A 67 16.96 -26.42 -4.44
C THR A 67 17.63 -26.14 -5.79
N ARG A 68 18.85 -25.57 -5.79
CA ARG A 68 19.57 -25.25 -7.02
C ARG A 68 19.97 -26.51 -7.78
N GLN A 69 19.86 -26.41 -9.10
CA GLN A 69 20.27 -27.41 -10.06
C GLN A 69 21.46 -26.93 -10.90
N ILE A 70 21.69 -25.61 -10.98
CA ILE A 70 22.86 -25.00 -11.60
C ILE A 70 23.83 -24.53 -10.51
N ILE A 71 25.10 -24.89 -10.67
CA ILE A 71 26.18 -24.47 -9.78
C ILE A 71 26.91 -23.30 -10.45
N PHE A 72 27.02 -22.19 -9.73
CA PHE A 72 27.84 -21.05 -10.12
C PHE A 72 29.05 -20.93 -9.18
N PRO A 73 30.18 -20.35 -9.64
CA PRO A 73 31.35 -20.13 -8.78
C PRO A 73 31.06 -19.27 -7.55
N LYS A 74 30.09 -18.36 -7.66
CA LYS A 74 29.57 -17.53 -6.59
C LYS A 74 28.09 -17.24 -6.82
N TYR A 75 27.35 -16.96 -5.76
CA TYR A 75 25.93 -16.60 -5.81
C TYR A 75 25.73 -15.11 -5.50
N ILE A 76 24.62 -14.57 -6.00
CA ILE A 76 24.22 -13.18 -5.72
C ILE A 76 23.01 -13.24 -4.80
N ASP A 77 23.22 -12.97 -3.51
CA ASP A 77 22.13 -12.95 -2.54
C ASP A 77 21.52 -11.55 -2.47
N LEU A 78 20.18 -11.50 -2.48
CA LEU A 78 19.41 -10.27 -2.38
C LEU A 78 18.67 -10.22 -1.05
N VAL A 79 18.73 -9.07 -0.38
CA VAL A 79 17.98 -8.79 0.84
C VAL A 79 17.04 -7.62 0.60
N ARG A 80 15.79 -7.76 1.02
CA ARG A 80 14.83 -6.65 1.04
C ARG A 80 14.75 -6.12 2.46
N ILE A 81 14.91 -4.81 2.62
CA ILE A 81 14.89 -4.13 3.92
C ILE A 81 13.83 -3.04 3.90
N TYR A 82 13.01 -3.02 4.95
CA TYR A 82 11.99 -2.00 5.20
C TYR A 82 12.51 -1.07 6.27
N PHE A 83 12.40 0.23 6.05
CA PHE A 83 12.90 1.27 6.94
C PHE A 83 11.76 2.05 7.59
N HIS A 84 11.99 2.51 8.82
CA HIS A 84 11.10 3.46 9.49
C HIS A 84 11.17 4.86 8.86
N THR A 85 12.27 5.17 8.18
CA THR A 85 12.53 6.47 7.55
C THR A 85 12.76 6.33 6.05
N ILE A 86 12.71 7.45 5.33
CA ILE A 86 13.09 7.50 3.92
C ILE A 86 14.57 7.13 3.78
N PHE A 87 14.89 6.17 2.92
CA PHE A 87 16.26 5.77 2.64
C PHE A 87 16.89 6.75 1.64
N ASN A 88 17.80 7.59 2.13
CA ASN A 88 18.40 8.69 1.38
C ASN A 88 19.85 8.35 0.93
N ALA A 89 20.48 9.28 0.20
CA ALA A 89 21.83 9.10 -0.34
C ALA A 89 22.92 8.90 0.73
N ASP A 90 22.75 9.47 1.92
CA ASP A 90 23.67 9.26 3.05
C ASP A 90 23.57 7.83 3.59
N LEU A 91 22.34 7.30 3.71
CA LEU A 91 22.10 5.93 4.14
C LEU A 91 22.59 4.90 3.11
N ILE A 92 22.54 5.20 1.81
CA ILE A 92 23.14 4.35 0.76
C ILE A 92 24.61 4.09 1.07
N LYS A 93 25.40 5.16 1.24
CA LYS A 93 26.84 5.04 1.52
C LYS A 93 27.12 4.28 2.81
N LYS A 94 26.38 4.60 3.88
CA LYS A 94 26.56 3.96 5.19
C LYS A 94 26.27 2.47 5.16
N PHE A 95 25.22 2.03 4.46
CA PHE A 95 24.88 0.62 4.35
C PHE A 95 25.84 -0.13 3.42
N GLU A 96 26.30 0.50 2.35
CA GLU A 96 27.32 -0.07 1.46
C GLU A 96 28.65 -0.28 2.21
N GLU A 97 29.16 0.75 2.88
CA GLU A 97 30.44 0.71 3.59
C GLU A 97 30.42 -0.21 4.82
N ARG A 98 29.32 -0.23 5.57
CA ARG A 98 29.25 -0.99 6.84
C ARG A 98 28.84 -2.45 6.63
N TYR A 99 27.92 -2.69 5.70
CA TYR A 99 27.24 -3.98 5.56
C TYR A 99 27.45 -4.62 4.18
N GLY A 100 28.13 -3.96 3.24
CA GLY A 100 28.32 -4.49 1.89
C GLY A 100 27.00 -4.61 1.13
N LEU A 101 26.05 -3.71 1.40
CA LEU A 101 24.70 -3.71 0.82
C LEU A 101 24.58 -2.63 -0.26
N SER A 102 24.54 -3.03 -1.52
CA SER A 102 24.37 -2.12 -2.66
C SER A 102 22.91 -2.07 -3.09
N PRO A 103 22.27 -0.88 -3.19
CA PRO A 103 20.86 -0.78 -3.53
C PRO A 103 20.60 -1.14 -5.01
N VAL A 104 19.61 -2.01 -5.24
CA VAL A 104 19.16 -2.48 -6.55
C VAL A 104 17.86 -1.80 -6.97
N SER A 105 16.93 -1.60 -6.03
CA SER A 105 15.66 -0.93 -6.33
C SER A 105 15.01 -0.35 -5.09
N PHE A 106 14.22 0.71 -5.31
CA PHE A 106 13.51 1.44 -4.26
C PHE A 106 11.99 1.33 -4.48
N SER A 107 11.24 1.29 -3.39
CA SER A 107 9.77 1.29 -3.40
C SER A 107 9.23 1.96 -2.14
N HIS A 108 7.92 2.24 -2.11
CA HIS A 108 7.22 2.85 -0.97
C HIS A 108 7.89 4.16 -0.52
N TYR A 109 8.06 5.10 -1.45
CA TYR A 109 8.75 6.39 -1.21
C TYR A 109 10.15 6.20 -0.59
N ASN A 110 10.90 5.24 -1.13
CA ASN A 110 12.23 4.83 -0.67
C ASN A 110 12.29 4.33 0.79
N LYS A 111 11.16 3.97 1.41
CA LYS A 111 11.14 3.29 2.72
C LYS A 111 11.33 1.78 2.59
N THR A 112 11.41 1.24 1.38
CA THR A 112 11.72 -0.18 1.16
C THR A 112 12.73 -0.31 0.04
N VAL A 113 13.84 -0.99 0.32
CA VAL A 113 14.96 -1.12 -0.60
C VAL A 113 15.34 -2.58 -0.75
N VAL A 114 15.56 -3.01 -1.98
CA VAL A 114 16.20 -4.29 -2.29
C VAL A 114 17.68 -4.03 -2.47
N PHE A 115 18.52 -4.79 -1.77
CA PHE A 115 19.97 -4.71 -1.86
C PHE A 115 20.55 -6.00 -2.43
N GLU A 116 21.62 -5.85 -3.19
CA GLU A 116 22.60 -6.90 -3.46
C GLU A 116 23.60 -6.96 -2.30
N ILE A 117 23.90 -8.17 -1.81
CA ILE A 117 25.01 -8.41 -0.89
C ILE A 117 26.29 -8.51 -1.71
N THR A 118 27.02 -7.40 -1.82
CA THR A 118 28.25 -7.32 -2.65
C THR A 118 29.49 -7.80 -1.89
N ASN A 119 29.50 -7.68 -0.56
CA ASN A 119 30.62 -8.07 0.29
C ASN A 119 30.17 -8.89 1.50
N GLU A 120 30.31 -10.22 1.40
CA GLU A 120 29.93 -11.16 2.46
C GLU A 120 30.65 -10.90 3.79
N LYS A 121 31.92 -10.46 3.77
CA LYS A 121 32.66 -10.16 5.00
C LYS A 121 32.07 -8.96 5.73
N LEU A 122 31.65 -7.93 5.01
CA LEU A 122 30.95 -6.78 5.60
C LEU A 122 29.52 -7.16 6.01
N PHE A 123 28.87 -8.05 5.27
CA PHE A 123 27.53 -8.52 5.61
C PHE A 123 27.51 -9.27 6.95
N LEU A 124 28.57 -9.98 7.34
CA LEU A 124 28.70 -10.54 8.70
C LEU A 124 28.53 -9.49 9.81
N ASN A 125 28.86 -8.21 9.56
CA ASN A 125 28.59 -7.14 10.51
C ASN A 125 27.09 -6.86 10.66
N PHE A 126 26.32 -6.98 9.58
CA PHE A 126 24.87 -6.86 9.60
C PHE A 126 24.28 -7.94 10.50
N GLU A 127 24.68 -9.19 10.31
CA GLU A 127 24.24 -10.34 11.12
C GLU A 127 24.57 -10.13 12.59
N LYS A 128 25.83 -9.74 12.88
CA LYS A 128 26.29 -9.46 14.23
C LYS A 128 25.49 -8.34 14.88
N HIS A 129 25.21 -7.26 14.16
CA HIS A 129 24.44 -6.13 14.71
C HIS A 129 22.97 -6.50 14.94
N ILE A 130 22.37 -7.34 14.10
CA ILE A 130 21.04 -7.89 14.35
C ILE A 130 21.02 -8.70 15.64
N VAL A 131 21.98 -9.62 15.83
CA VAL A 131 22.10 -10.41 17.07
C VAL A 131 22.29 -9.51 18.29
N GLN A 132 23.17 -8.50 18.19
CA GLN A 132 23.39 -7.54 19.27
C GLN A 132 22.11 -6.78 19.65
N VAL A 133 21.30 -6.36 18.68
CA VAL A 133 20.01 -5.71 18.95
C VAL A 133 19.04 -6.68 19.62
N VAL A 134 18.96 -7.90 19.12
CA VAL A 134 18.06 -8.95 19.61
C VAL A 134 18.39 -9.38 21.05
N GLU A 135 19.67 -9.41 21.41
CA GLU A 135 20.16 -9.82 22.73
C GLU A 135 20.32 -8.63 23.70
N SER A 136 20.20 -7.40 23.21
CA SER A 136 20.34 -6.21 24.05
C SER A 136 19.25 -6.14 25.12
N PRO A 137 19.56 -5.67 26.34
CA PRO A 137 18.56 -5.37 27.37
C PRO A 137 17.50 -4.38 26.86
N ASP A 138 16.32 -4.40 27.48
CA ASP A 138 15.28 -3.42 27.18
C ASP A 138 15.78 -2.02 27.52
N GLU A 139 15.30 -1.04 26.74
CA GLU A 139 15.75 0.35 26.86
C GLU A 139 17.27 0.54 26.63
N THR A 140 17.92 -0.35 25.86
CA THR A 140 19.29 -0.09 25.40
C THR A 140 19.28 1.05 24.38
N PRO A 141 19.96 2.19 24.65
CA PRO A 141 20.02 3.30 23.71
C PRO A 141 20.86 2.89 22.49
N TYR A 142 20.35 3.15 21.28
CA TYR A 142 21.08 2.83 20.04
C TYR A 142 21.93 4.00 19.53
N ASP A 143 21.82 5.18 20.13
CA ASP A 143 22.65 6.33 19.75
C ASP A 143 24.13 6.05 20.00
N ASN A 144 24.97 6.36 19.01
CA ASN A 144 26.42 6.07 18.99
C ASN A 144 26.80 4.59 19.14
N GLN A 145 25.83 3.67 19.07
CA GLN A 145 26.11 2.24 19.05
C GLN A 145 26.52 1.77 17.65
N PRO A 146 27.33 0.71 17.54
CA PRO A 146 27.73 0.16 16.24
C PRO A 146 26.53 -0.32 15.40
N PHE A 147 25.45 -0.76 16.07
CA PHE A 147 24.19 -1.19 15.48
C PHE A 147 23.16 -0.07 15.26
N ASN A 148 23.52 1.21 15.40
CA ASN A 148 22.58 2.33 15.28
C ASN A 148 21.79 2.35 13.94
N LEU A 149 22.40 1.89 12.84
CA LEU A 149 21.73 1.78 11.55
C LEU A 149 20.67 0.67 11.51
N ILE A 150 20.82 -0.39 12.31
CA ILE A 150 19.82 -1.46 12.42
C ILE A 150 18.54 -0.93 13.07
N ALA A 151 18.63 0.04 13.98
CA ALA A 151 17.46 0.68 14.59
C ALA A 151 16.55 1.41 13.58
N LEU A 152 17.07 1.74 12.39
CA LEU A 152 16.28 2.34 11.31
C LEU A 152 15.43 1.31 10.55
N ILE A 153 15.71 0.02 10.74
CA ILE A 153 15.06 -1.09 10.03
C ILE A 153 13.79 -1.48 10.77
N LEU A 154 12.68 -1.58 10.02
CA LEU A 154 11.41 -2.11 10.48
C LEU A 154 11.37 -3.64 10.38
N LYS A 155 11.87 -4.19 9.27
CA LYS A 155 11.93 -5.64 8.99
C LYS A 155 12.86 -5.91 7.82
N PHE A 156 13.30 -7.15 7.67
CA PHE A 156 14.07 -7.59 6.49
C PHE A 156 13.73 -9.02 6.07
N GLU A 157 13.94 -9.33 4.80
CA GLU A 157 13.60 -10.64 4.23
C GLU A 157 14.57 -11.02 3.11
N PHE A 158 14.86 -12.32 3.01
CA PHE A 158 15.62 -12.87 1.90
C PHE A 158 14.73 -12.90 0.66
N ILE A 159 15.27 -12.52 -0.50
CA ILE A 159 14.50 -12.67 -1.74
C ILE A 159 14.66 -14.13 -2.21
N GLY A 160 13.65 -14.95 -1.95
CA GLY A 160 13.56 -16.33 -2.44
C GLY A 160 12.84 -16.48 -3.78
N THR A 161 12.50 -17.72 -4.13
CA THR A 161 11.80 -18.07 -5.38
C THR A 161 10.39 -17.50 -5.46
N ASN A 162 9.60 -17.63 -4.39
CA ASN A 162 8.21 -17.16 -4.38
C ASN A 162 8.10 -15.64 -4.55
N TYR A 163 9.11 -14.89 -4.11
CA TYR A 163 9.15 -13.45 -4.31
C TYR A 163 9.40 -13.08 -5.79
N ARG A 164 10.24 -13.88 -6.47
CA ARG A 164 10.56 -13.66 -7.89
C ARG A 164 9.36 -13.94 -8.78
N LEU A 165 8.52 -14.92 -8.42
CA LEU A 165 7.41 -15.38 -9.25
C LEU A 165 6.11 -14.60 -8.94
N LEU A 166 5.83 -13.56 -9.71
CA LEU A 166 4.60 -12.75 -9.59
C LEU A 166 3.56 -13.07 -10.66
N THR A 167 3.71 -14.20 -11.36
CA THR A 167 2.75 -14.65 -12.38
C THR A 167 2.64 -16.16 -12.40
N SER A 168 1.43 -16.67 -12.64
CA SER A 168 1.16 -18.09 -12.89
C SER A 168 0.98 -18.41 -14.38
N ARG A 169 1.12 -17.39 -15.25
CA ARG A 169 0.96 -17.50 -16.70
C ARG A 169 2.17 -18.19 -17.32
N GLU A 170 1.94 -18.73 -18.51
CA GLU A 170 2.96 -19.40 -19.33
C GLU A 170 3.25 -18.63 -20.62
N THR A 171 2.62 -17.48 -20.85
CA THR A 171 2.79 -16.69 -22.08
C THR A 171 2.98 -15.22 -21.75
N GLY A 172 3.78 -14.53 -22.57
CA GLY A 172 4.15 -13.13 -22.37
C GLY A 172 4.70 -12.92 -20.98
N ILE A 173 5.92 -13.40 -20.75
CA ILE A 173 6.62 -13.35 -19.47
C ILE A 173 7.72 -12.30 -19.56
N LEU A 174 7.80 -11.44 -18.55
CA LEU A 174 8.83 -10.43 -18.39
C LEU A 174 9.79 -10.89 -17.30
N LEU A 175 11.04 -11.14 -17.66
CA LEU A 175 12.13 -11.24 -16.69
C LEU A 175 12.73 -9.86 -16.50
N THR A 176 12.67 -9.36 -15.27
CA THR A 176 13.42 -8.16 -14.86
C THR A 176 14.65 -8.61 -14.09
N LEU A 177 15.81 -8.27 -14.63
CA LEU A 177 17.10 -8.54 -14.01
C LEU A 177 17.49 -7.41 -13.04
N ILE A 178 18.44 -7.70 -12.15
CA ILE A 178 19.14 -6.67 -11.37
C ILE A 178 20.19 -6.00 -12.25
N SER A 179 20.53 -4.74 -11.97
CA SER A 179 21.76 -4.14 -12.51
C SER A 179 22.88 -4.40 -11.49
N SER A 180 23.89 -5.18 -11.85
CA SER A 180 24.99 -5.53 -10.94
C SER A 180 26.35 -5.36 -11.63
N SER A 181 27.33 -4.87 -10.86
CA SER A 181 28.74 -4.79 -11.28
C SER A 181 29.52 -6.08 -10.99
N ASN A 182 28.87 -7.07 -10.37
CA ASN A 182 29.49 -8.34 -10.02
C ASN A 182 29.81 -9.14 -11.29
N ILE A 183 31.04 -9.64 -11.42
CA ILE A 183 31.47 -10.41 -12.61
C ILE A 183 30.58 -11.63 -12.89
N VAL A 184 30.02 -12.22 -11.83
CA VAL A 184 29.12 -13.38 -11.86
C VAL A 184 27.80 -13.05 -12.55
N PHE A 185 27.39 -11.77 -12.57
CA PHE A 185 26.19 -11.33 -13.27
C PHE A 185 26.22 -11.74 -14.75
N SER A 186 27.34 -11.46 -15.43
CA SER A 186 27.51 -11.77 -16.84
C SER A 186 27.51 -13.28 -17.10
N GLU A 187 28.16 -14.06 -16.23
CA GLU A 187 28.18 -15.53 -16.31
C GLU A 187 26.79 -16.14 -16.14
N GLN A 188 26.03 -15.69 -15.13
CA GLN A 188 24.65 -16.13 -14.93
C GLN A 188 23.76 -15.72 -16.10
N LYS A 189 23.96 -14.54 -16.69
CA LYS A 189 23.18 -14.04 -17.82
C LYS A 189 23.43 -14.88 -19.07
N GLU A 190 24.69 -15.15 -19.39
CA GLU A 190 25.03 -16.02 -20.52
C GLU A 190 24.45 -17.43 -20.32
N THR A 191 24.53 -17.97 -19.11
CA THR A 191 23.95 -19.27 -18.77
C THR A 191 22.43 -19.28 -18.88
N LEU A 192 21.76 -18.19 -18.50
CA LEU A 192 20.31 -18.03 -18.65
C LEU A 192 19.91 -18.04 -20.12
N LEU A 193 20.61 -17.28 -20.97
CA LEU A 193 20.31 -17.25 -22.41
C LEU A 193 20.54 -18.62 -23.07
N LYS A 194 21.65 -19.30 -22.73
CA LYS A 194 21.91 -20.68 -23.18
C LYS A 194 20.85 -21.66 -22.70
N PHE A 195 20.34 -21.51 -21.48
CA PHE A 195 19.24 -22.33 -20.98
C PHE A 195 17.98 -22.15 -21.84
N LEU A 196 17.59 -20.90 -22.12
CA LEU A 196 16.44 -20.59 -22.98
C LEU A 196 16.61 -21.20 -24.39
N GLU A 197 17.80 -21.05 -24.97
CA GLU A 197 18.13 -21.63 -26.29
C GLU A 197 18.08 -23.15 -26.28
N SER A 198 18.68 -23.81 -25.29
CA SER A 198 18.70 -25.28 -25.16
C SER A 198 17.30 -25.90 -25.03
N LYS A 199 16.36 -25.13 -24.50
CA LYS A 199 14.95 -25.52 -24.32
C LYS A 199 14.07 -25.09 -25.51
N ASN A 200 14.64 -24.46 -26.54
CA ASN A 200 13.91 -23.83 -27.63
C ASN A 200 12.84 -22.83 -27.16
N ILE A 201 13.10 -22.11 -26.06
CA ILE A 201 12.22 -21.07 -25.53
C ILE A 201 12.45 -19.78 -26.32
N THR A 202 11.42 -19.28 -26.99
CA THR A 202 11.49 -18.02 -27.73
C THR A 202 11.55 -16.82 -26.79
N TYR A 203 12.56 -15.98 -26.96
CA TYR A 203 12.76 -14.77 -26.16
C TYR A 203 13.19 -13.57 -27.01
N THR A 204 12.88 -12.37 -26.53
CA THR A 204 13.34 -11.09 -27.08
C THR A 204 14.25 -10.42 -26.06
N TYR A 205 15.42 -9.96 -26.52
CA TYR A 205 16.39 -9.25 -25.71
C TYR A 205 16.93 -8.05 -26.47
N ASN A 206 16.97 -6.89 -25.82
CA ASN A 206 17.55 -5.67 -26.38
C ASN A 206 18.83 -5.31 -25.61
N PRO A 207 20.01 -5.32 -26.25
CA PRO A 207 21.26 -4.92 -25.60
C PRO A 207 21.24 -3.50 -25.01
N ALA A 208 20.41 -2.59 -25.56
CA ALA A 208 20.24 -1.23 -25.02
C ALA A 208 19.37 -1.19 -23.74
N ALA A 209 18.62 -2.25 -23.46
CA ALA A 209 17.85 -2.44 -22.23
C ALA A 209 18.27 -3.76 -21.57
N PRO A 210 19.49 -3.83 -21.03
CA PRO A 210 20.14 -5.10 -20.67
C PRO A 210 19.46 -5.84 -19.51
N ASP A 211 18.61 -5.15 -18.75
CA ASP A 211 18.00 -5.66 -17.52
C ASP A 211 16.61 -6.28 -17.77
N ILE A 212 16.20 -6.41 -19.04
CA ILE A 212 14.88 -6.90 -19.40
C ILE A 212 14.99 -7.98 -20.47
N ILE A 213 14.31 -9.10 -20.25
CA ILE A 213 14.13 -10.17 -21.25
C ILE A 213 12.63 -10.48 -21.31
N GLU A 214 12.07 -10.45 -22.52
CA GLU A 214 10.71 -10.92 -22.77
C GLU A 214 10.75 -12.37 -23.25
N ILE A 215 9.91 -13.22 -22.69
CA ILE A 215 9.75 -14.62 -23.08
C ILE A 215 8.33 -14.81 -23.58
N SER A 216 8.19 -15.26 -24.83
CA SER A 216 6.88 -15.38 -25.46
C SER A 216 6.04 -16.51 -24.85
N THR A 217 6.64 -17.67 -24.59
CA THR A 217 5.97 -18.82 -23.96
C THR A 217 6.98 -19.68 -23.18
N VAL A 218 6.65 -20.04 -21.94
CA VAL A 218 7.45 -20.91 -21.06
C VAL A 218 6.54 -21.63 -20.09
N ASN A 219 6.76 -22.94 -19.87
CA ASN A 219 5.95 -23.71 -18.94
C ASN A 219 6.30 -23.37 -17.48
N LYS A 220 5.39 -23.65 -16.54
CA LYS A 220 5.58 -23.37 -15.11
C LYS A 220 6.85 -24.00 -14.51
N ALA A 221 7.24 -25.20 -14.95
CA ALA A 221 8.41 -25.89 -14.41
C ALA A 221 9.70 -25.15 -14.78
N ASP A 222 9.82 -24.71 -16.03
CA ASP A 222 10.96 -23.93 -16.50
C ASP A 222 10.95 -22.50 -15.92
N THR A 223 9.78 -21.88 -15.71
CA THR A 223 9.70 -20.57 -15.00
C THR A 223 10.19 -20.70 -13.56
N LYS A 224 9.78 -21.74 -12.86
CA LYS A 224 10.26 -22.03 -11.50
C LYS A 224 11.76 -22.33 -11.51
N PHE A 225 12.23 -23.13 -12.47
CA PHE A 225 13.66 -23.42 -12.65
C PHE A 225 14.46 -22.12 -12.83
N ILE A 226 13.97 -21.18 -13.64
CA ILE A 226 14.63 -19.87 -13.82
C ILE A 226 14.71 -19.13 -12.48
N ALA A 227 13.59 -19.03 -11.76
CA ALA A 227 13.52 -18.33 -10.48
C ALA A 227 14.43 -18.97 -9.42
N ASP A 228 14.56 -20.29 -9.37
CA ASP A 228 15.39 -21.02 -8.41
C ASP A 228 16.89 -20.89 -8.68
N ASN A 229 17.29 -20.85 -9.97
CA ASN A 229 18.69 -21.01 -10.36
C ASN A 229 19.41 -19.71 -10.68
N PHE A 230 18.72 -18.69 -11.20
CA PHE A 230 19.35 -17.44 -11.64
C PHE A 230 19.06 -16.31 -10.66
N ASP A 231 20.10 -15.86 -9.97
CA ASP A 231 20.00 -14.81 -8.94
C ASP A 231 19.82 -13.42 -9.52
N ILE A 232 20.38 -13.24 -10.72
CA ILE A 232 20.25 -12.03 -11.51
C ILE A 232 18.80 -11.70 -11.84
N VAL A 233 17.90 -12.69 -11.83
CA VAL A 233 16.46 -12.48 -12.04
C VAL A 233 15.88 -11.90 -10.75
N ARG A 234 15.52 -10.62 -10.78
CA ARG A 234 14.89 -9.93 -9.65
C ARG A 234 13.42 -10.32 -9.51
N ILE A 235 12.69 -10.26 -10.62
CA ILE A 235 11.24 -10.46 -10.71
C ILE A 235 10.89 -11.10 -12.06
N ILE A 236 9.89 -11.98 -12.04
CA ILE A 236 9.23 -12.62 -13.17
C ILE A 236 7.76 -12.20 -13.13
N THR A 237 7.34 -11.42 -14.12
CA THR A 237 5.96 -10.91 -14.27
C THR A 237 5.41 -11.29 -15.63
N SER A 238 4.14 -10.94 -15.91
CA SER A 238 3.61 -11.07 -17.27
C SER A 238 3.76 -9.75 -18.03
N THR A 239 4.21 -9.80 -19.29
CA THR A 239 4.16 -8.67 -20.24
C THR A 239 2.76 -8.43 -20.79
N ARG A 240 1.82 -9.36 -20.58
CA ARG A 240 0.45 -9.17 -21.07
C ARG A 240 -0.32 -8.20 -20.19
N ALA A 241 -0.60 -7.03 -20.75
CA ALA A 241 -1.92 -6.44 -20.61
C ALA A 241 -2.94 -7.32 -21.35
N LEU A 242 -4.07 -7.65 -20.70
CA LEU A 242 -5.37 -8.03 -21.26
C LEU A 242 -5.35 -9.09 -22.41
N LYS A 243 -5.91 -10.29 -22.17
CA LYS A 243 -6.01 -11.42 -23.13
C LYS A 243 -6.43 -10.91 -24.52
N VAL A 244 -5.60 -11.18 -25.53
CA VAL A 244 -5.95 -10.90 -26.94
C VAL A 244 -6.76 -12.05 -27.52
N ARG A 245 -7.97 -11.78 -28.02
CA ARG A 245 -8.77 -12.70 -28.86
C ARG A 245 -8.94 -12.13 -30.27
N PRO A 246 -9.04 -12.98 -31.31
CA PRO A 246 -9.40 -12.52 -32.65
C PRO A 246 -10.88 -12.11 -32.67
N GLY A 247 -11.18 -10.88 -33.11
CA GLY A 247 -12.56 -10.47 -33.40
C GLY A 247 -13.13 -11.19 -34.64
N GLU A 248 -14.44 -11.07 -34.87
CA GLU A 248 -15.17 -11.73 -35.98
C GLU A 248 -14.58 -11.48 -37.38
N TYR A 249 -13.74 -10.45 -37.54
CA TYR A 249 -13.04 -10.10 -38.79
C TYR A 249 -11.51 -10.15 -38.69
N GLY A 250 -10.94 -10.86 -37.71
CA GLY A 250 -9.49 -11.01 -37.55
C GLY A 250 -8.76 -9.79 -36.99
N SER A 251 -9.48 -8.80 -36.44
CA SER A 251 -8.87 -7.69 -35.71
C SER A 251 -8.48 -8.11 -34.29
N VAL A 252 -7.28 -7.69 -33.86
CA VAL A 252 -6.72 -7.93 -32.52
C VAL A 252 -7.54 -7.15 -31.49
N ARG A 253 -8.36 -7.81 -30.68
CA ARG A 253 -9.05 -7.18 -29.52
C ARG A 253 -8.32 -7.52 -28.23
N ARG A 254 -7.97 -6.49 -27.44
CA ARG A 254 -7.35 -6.59 -26.11
C ARG A 254 -8.47 -6.64 -25.07
N GLU A 255 -8.72 -7.80 -24.44
CA GLU A 255 -9.88 -8.06 -23.56
C GLU A 255 -9.45 -8.45 -22.13
N TYR A 256 -10.31 -8.23 -21.14
CA TYR A 256 -9.96 -8.32 -19.71
C TYR A 256 -9.77 -9.73 -19.16
N GLY A 257 -10.07 -10.73 -19.98
CA GLY A 257 -9.81 -12.14 -19.68
C GLY A 257 -10.74 -12.77 -18.65
N PHE A 258 -11.77 -12.02 -18.26
CA PHE A 258 -12.99 -12.48 -17.59
C PHE A 258 -14.19 -11.71 -18.17
N THR A 259 -15.39 -12.26 -18.05
CA THR A 259 -16.65 -11.58 -18.36
C THR A 259 -17.48 -11.38 -17.09
N VAL A 260 -18.39 -10.41 -17.11
CA VAL A 260 -19.40 -10.26 -16.07
C VAL A 260 -20.77 -10.32 -16.70
N ASP A 261 -21.55 -11.32 -16.30
CA ASP A 261 -22.89 -11.55 -16.82
C ASP A 261 -23.90 -10.81 -15.94
N ALA A 262 -24.79 -10.05 -16.58
CA ALA A 262 -25.83 -9.27 -15.92
C ALA A 262 -27.13 -10.09 -15.83
N SER A 263 -27.67 -10.29 -14.63
CA SER A 263 -29.04 -10.80 -14.49
C SER A 263 -30.08 -9.71 -14.73
N GLU A 264 -31.33 -10.09 -15.05
CA GLU A 264 -32.40 -9.13 -15.39
C GLU A 264 -32.86 -8.25 -14.21
N HIS A 265 -32.64 -8.67 -12.96
CA HIS A 265 -33.19 -8.04 -11.75
C HIS A 265 -32.11 -7.58 -10.77
N LEU A 266 -31.05 -6.98 -11.26
CA LEU A 266 -29.97 -6.45 -10.41
C LEU A 266 -30.38 -5.15 -9.72
N THR A 267 -29.99 -5.04 -8.45
CA THR A 267 -30.16 -3.81 -7.67
C THR A 267 -29.30 -2.70 -8.27
N LEU A 268 -29.88 -1.51 -8.40
CA LEU A 268 -29.17 -0.33 -8.91
C LEU A 268 -28.46 0.40 -7.77
N VAL A 269 -27.16 0.61 -7.93
CA VAL A 269 -26.28 1.26 -6.95
C VAL A 269 -25.65 2.50 -7.56
N GLY A 270 -25.73 3.63 -6.87
CA GLY A 270 -25.03 4.85 -7.25
C GLY A 270 -23.59 4.82 -6.74
N ILE A 271 -22.62 5.01 -7.63
CA ILE A 271 -21.20 5.10 -7.27
C ILE A 271 -20.78 6.56 -7.33
N ILE A 272 -20.44 7.13 -6.17
CA ILE A 272 -19.97 8.50 -6.02
C ILE A 272 -18.45 8.46 -5.89
N ASP A 273 -17.74 8.78 -6.98
CA ASP A 273 -16.28 8.63 -7.06
C ASP A 273 -15.66 9.47 -8.19
N THR A 274 -14.43 9.13 -8.62
CA THR A 274 -13.68 9.77 -9.72
C THR A 274 -14.23 9.45 -11.12
N GLY A 275 -15.43 8.88 -11.23
CA GLY A 275 -16.00 8.37 -12.48
C GLY A 275 -15.75 6.87 -12.68
N ILE A 276 -16.33 6.28 -13.73
CA ILE A 276 -16.19 4.85 -14.01
C ILE A 276 -15.89 4.64 -15.48
N THR A 277 -14.69 4.15 -15.79
CA THR A 277 -14.35 3.78 -17.18
C THR A 277 -15.20 2.58 -17.62
N LYS A 278 -15.86 2.74 -18.76
CA LYS A 278 -16.65 1.70 -19.43
C LYS A 278 -15.72 0.66 -20.08
N ILE A 279 -15.18 -0.21 -19.22
CA ILE A 279 -14.39 -1.36 -19.62
C ILE A 279 -15.31 -2.51 -20.05
N GLU A 280 -14.84 -3.35 -20.97
CA GLU A 280 -15.63 -4.43 -21.56
C GLU A 280 -16.39 -5.29 -20.52
N PRO A 281 -15.80 -5.78 -19.41
CA PRO A 281 -16.56 -6.55 -18.42
C PRO A 281 -17.64 -5.78 -17.68
N LEU A 282 -17.57 -4.46 -17.62
CA LEU A 282 -18.52 -3.63 -16.88
C LEU A 282 -19.51 -2.90 -17.79
N ASN A 283 -19.35 -2.97 -19.11
CA ASN A 283 -20.14 -2.21 -20.08
C ASN A 283 -21.64 -2.43 -19.92
N ASP A 284 -22.05 -3.68 -19.75
CA ASP A 284 -23.47 -4.05 -19.62
C ASP A 284 -24.02 -3.82 -18.20
N ILE A 285 -23.13 -3.52 -17.26
CA ILE A 285 -23.45 -3.28 -15.85
C ILE A 285 -23.61 -1.79 -15.55
N ILE A 286 -22.80 -0.95 -16.21
CA ILE A 286 -22.83 0.50 -16.08
C ILE A 286 -23.92 1.08 -16.96
N THR A 287 -24.90 1.72 -16.35
CA THR A 287 -26.00 2.34 -17.07
C THR A 287 -25.54 3.54 -17.92
N ALA A 288 -26.37 3.93 -18.89
CA ALA A 288 -26.14 5.15 -19.67
C ALA A 288 -26.37 6.42 -18.84
N THR A 289 -27.29 6.34 -17.87
CA THR A 289 -27.57 7.41 -16.91
C THR A 289 -26.34 7.68 -16.04
N ASN A 290 -25.93 8.94 -15.98
CA ASN A 290 -24.80 9.37 -15.20
C ASN A 290 -24.94 10.84 -14.79
N TYR A 291 -24.18 11.21 -13.78
CA TYR A 291 -24.04 12.57 -13.29
C TYR A 291 -22.54 12.90 -13.29
N ASP A 292 -22.17 14.08 -13.80
CA ASP A 292 -20.78 14.52 -13.89
C ASP A 292 -20.63 15.97 -13.42
N HIS A 293 -20.01 16.15 -12.25
CA HIS A 293 -19.72 17.47 -11.69
C HIS A 293 -18.53 18.15 -12.34
N THR A 294 -17.67 17.36 -12.98
CA THR A 294 -16.35 17.79 -13.44
C THR A 294 -16.38 18.33 -14.86
N GLY A 295 -17.43 17.99 -15.62
CA GLY A 295 -17.56 18.31 -17.04
C GLY A 295 -16.50 17.64 -17.92
N LYS A 296 -15.86 16.57 -17.42
CA LYS A 296 -14.82 15.81 -18.13
C LYS A 296 -15.31 14.49 -18.72
N GLY A 297 -16.56 14.13 -18.45
CA GLY A 297 -17.19 12.85 -18.79
C GLY A 297 -17.24 11.94 -17.58
N ALA A 298 -18.44 11.50 -17.18
CA ALA A 298 -18.64 10.55 -16.08
C ALA A 298 -17.94 9.21 -16.31
N PHE A 299 -17.78 8.81 -17.58
CA PHE A 299 -17.15 7.54 -17.97
C PHE A 299 -15.65 7.66 -18.28
N TRP A 300 -15.05 8.81 -17.95
CA TRP A 300 -13.61 9.01 -17.97
C TRP A 300 -13.09 8.99 -16.53
N ASP A 301 -12.39 7.93 -16.14
CA ASP A 301 -11.76 7.82 -14.82
C ASP A 301 -10.24 7.83 -14.97
N GLU A 302 -9.65 9.03 -14.89
CA GLU A 302 -8.20 9.25 -15.01
C GLU A 302 -7.44 8.69 -13.79
N ALA A 303 -8.03 8.81 -12.60
CA ALA A 303 -7.43 8.33 -11.35
C ALA A 303 -7.50 6.80 -11.21
N GLY A 304 -8.46 6.15 -11.88
CA GLY A 304 -8.69 4.71 -11.82
C GLY A 304 -9.38 4.22 -10.54
N HIS A 305 -9.62 5.11 -9.57
CA HIS A 305 -10.18 4.77 -8.26
C HIS A 305 -11.65 4.35 -8.37
N GLY A 306 -12.49 5.15 -9.05
CA GLY A 306 -13.89 4.85 -9.21
C GLY A 306 -14.17 3.59 -10.03
N THR A 307 -13.34 3.28 -11.03
CA THR A 307 -13.43 2.03 -11.81
C THR A 307 -13.10 0.80 -10.94
N MET A 308 -12.13 0.92 -10.04
CA MET A 308 -11.81 -0.13 -9.06
C MET A 308 -12.98 -0.34 -8.08
N VAL A 309 -13.53 0.75 -7.52
CA VAL A 309 -14.67 0.70 -6.61
C VAL A 309 -15.90 0.08 -7.29
N ALA A 310 -16.17 0.46 -8.53
CA ALA A 310 -17.24 -0.14 -9.36
C ALA A 310 -17.06 -1.66 -9.50
N GLY A 311 -15.85 -2.13 -9.78
CA GLY A 311 -15.53 -3.55 -9.86
C GLY A 311 -15.83 -4.30 -8.55
N LEU A 312 -15.48 -3.72 -7.40
CA LEU A 312 -15.76 -4.32 -6.09
C LEU A 312 -17.25 -4.44 -5.82
N VAL A 313 -18.04 -3.41 -6.14
CA VAL A 313 -19.50 -3.44 -5.95
C VAL A 313 -20.16 -4.47 -6.87
N VAL A 314 -19.69 -4.57 -8.12
CA VAL A 314 -20.26 -5.47 -9.12
C VAL A 314 -19.93 -6.93 -8.82
N LEU A 315 -18.71 -7.23 -8.41
CA LEU A 315 -18.27 -8.60 -8.14
C LEU A 315 -18.60 -9.04 -6.72
N GLY A 316 -18.70 -8.09 -5.79
CA GLY A 316 -19.02 -8.36 -4.39
C GLY A 316 -18.02 -9.31 -3.74
N ASP A 317 -18.54 -10.34 -3.07
CA ASP A 317 -17.75 -11.33 -2.34
C ASP A 317 -16.99 -12.30 -3.26
N ASP A 318 -17.40 -12.46 -4.52
CA ASP A 318 -16.68 -13.29 -5.50
C ASP A 318 -15.27 -12.74 -5.78
N PHE A 319 -15.08 -11.41 -5.68
CA PHE A 319 -13.79 -10.77 -5.98
C PHE A 319 -12.62 -11.31 -5.16
N GLN A 320 -12.86 -11.66 -3.88
CA GLN A 320 -11.81 -12.13 -2.97
C GLN A 320 -11.74 -13.66 -2.84
N LYS A 321 -12.78 -14.37 -3.25
CA LYS A 321 -12.93 -15.80 -2.98
C LYS A 321 -12.22 -16.67 -4.02
N GLU A 322 -12.32 -16.30 -5.29
CA GLU A 322 -11.89 -17.18 -6.37
C GLU A 322 -11.69 -16.45 -7.69
N ILE A 323 -10.71 -16.90 -8.48
CA ILE A 323 -10.44 -16.37 -9.82
C ILE A 323 -11.25 -17.18 -10.83
N LYS A 324 -12.30 -16.58 -11.39
CA LYS A 324 -13.17 -17.15 -12.43
C LYS A 324 -12.97 -16.50 -13.80
N GLU A 325 -13.34 -17.21 -14.86
CA GLU A 325 -13.42 -16.64 -16.21
C GLU A 325 -14.76 -15.91 -16.48
N SER A 326 -15.81 -16.21 -15.72
CA SER A 326 -17.09 -15.49 -15.75
C SER A 326 -17.58 -15.26 -14.32
N TYR A 327 -18.12 -14.07 -14.08
CA TYR A 327 -18.73 -13.66 -12.81
C TYR A 327 -20.18 -13.26 -13.03
N LEU A 328 -21.03 -13.49 -12.03
CA LEU A 328 -22.38 -12.93 -12.01
C LEU A 328 -22.35 -11.59 -11.28
N ALA A 329 -22.78 -10.52 -11.95
CA ALA A 329 -22.89 -9.21 -11.34
C ALA A 329 -23.86 -9.25 -10.13
N LYS A 330 -23.50 -8.55 -9.05
CA LYS A 330 -24.35 -8.38 -7.85
C LYS A 330 -25.20 -7.12 -7.92
N ALA A 331 -24.81 -6.16 -8.75
CA ALA A 331 -25.47 -4.87 -8.88
C ALA A 331 -25.31 -4.29 -10.28
N ARG A 332 -26.22 -3.38 -10.65
CA ARG A 332 -26.06 -2.43 -11.77
C ARG A 332 -25.63 -1.07 -11.23
N LEU A 333 -24.93 -0.30 -12.04
CA LEU A 333 -24.31 0.93 -11.58
C LEU A 333 -24.88 2.18 -12.27
N ILE A 334 -25.13 3.23 -11.49
CA ILE A 334 -25.19 4.62 -11.97
C ILE A 334 -23.91 5.31 -11.52
N THR A 335 -23.26 6.01 -12.44
CA THR A 335 -22.05 6.78 -12.15
C THR A 335 -22.42 8.20 -11.71
N ILE A 336 -21.92 8.61 -10.54
CA ILE A 336 -21.94 9.99 -10.06
C ILE A 336 -20.47 10.42 -9.92
N LYS A 337 -19.93 11.07 -10.95
CA LYS A 337 -18.55 11.56 -10.95
C LYS A 337 -18.49 12.86 -10.17
N ALA A 338 -18.02 12.76 -8.93
CA ALA A 338 -17.85 13.91 -8.03
C ALA A 338 -16.47 14.57 -8.17
N LEU A 339 -15.46 13.80 -8.58
CA LEU A 339 -14.07 14.24 -8.72
C LEU A 339 -13.46 13.81 -10.06
N HIS A 340 -12.45 14.54 -10.55
CA HIS A 340 -11.68 14.11 -11.72
C HIS A 340 -10.30 13.59 -11.29
N PHE A 341 -9.64 14.32 -10.39
CA PHE A 341 -8.46 13.90 -9.64
C PHE A 341 -8.79 13.76 -8.15
N THR A 342 -7.96 13.02 -7.41
CA THR A 342 -8.18 12.75 -5.97
C THR A 342 -8.16 14.00 -5.10
N ASP A 343 -7.56 15.08 -5.58
CA ASP A 343 -7.30 16.31 -4.84
C ASP A 343 -8.20 17.47 -5.32
N ASP A 344 -9.17 17.19 -6.20
CA ASP A 344 -10.12 18.21 -6.69
C ASP A 344 -11.14 18.61 -5.61
N ASP A 345 -11.72 19.81 -5.76
CA ASP A 345 -12.80 20.29 -4.91
C ASP A 345 -14.11 19.51 -5.17
N ILE A 346 -14.81 19.14 -4.09
CA ILE A 346 -16.14 18.51 -4.17
C ILE A 346 -17.24 19.57 -4.10
N ASN A 347 -18.11 19.62 -5.12
CA ASN A 347 -19.32 20.46 -5.09
C ASN A 347 -20.46 19.79 -4.30
N ILE A 348 -20.47 20.02 -2.98
CA ILE A 348 -21.39 19.37 -2.04
C ILE A 348 -22.88 19.61 -2.36
N PRO A 349 -23.37 20.84 -2.60
CA PRO A 349 -24.78 21.05 -2.94
C PRO A 349 -25.22 20.31 -4.21
N GLN A 350 -24.38 20.30 -5.25
CA GLN A 350 -24.68 19.57 -6.48
C GLN A 350 -24.70 18.06 -6.24
N LEU A 351 -23.79 17.52 -5.43
CA LEU A 351 -23.79 16.11 -5.05
C LEU A 351 -25.08 15.68 -4.37
N LEU A 352 -25.60 16.47 -3.43
CA LEU A 352 -26.87 16.19 -2.76
C LEU A 352 -28.04 16.16 -3.75
N ASN A 353 -28.07 17.10 -4.69
CA ASN A 353 -29.09 17.14 -5.75
C ASN A 353 -29.00 15.92 -6.66
N ASP A 354 -27.80 15.47 -7.02
CA ASP A 354 -27.61 14.33 -7.90
C ASP A 354 -27.99 13.00 -7.24
N ILE A 355 -27.69 12.82 -5.95
CA ILE A 355 -28.16 11.67 -5.17
C ILE A 355 -29.69 11.65 -5.15
N LYS A 356 -30.30 12.80 -4.87
CA LYS A 356 -31.75 12.97 -4.85
C LYS A 356 -32.38 12.66 -6.22
N ASP A 357 -31.83 13.21 -7.28
CA ASP A 357 -32.28 12.98 -8.65
C ASP A 357 -32.13 11.51 -9.05
N ALA A 358 -31.01 10.87 -8.69
CA ALA A 358 -30.77 9.46 -8.97
C ALA A 358 -31.81 8.56 -8.28
N LYS A 359 -32.18 8.88 -7.04
CA LYS A 359 -33.27 8.19 -6.34
C LYS A 359 -34.62 8.46 -7.01
N GLN A 360 -34.99 9.72 -7.23
CA GLN A 360 -36.34 10.08 -7.67
C GLN A 360 -36.63 9.69 -9.12
N LYS A 361 -35.66 9.83 -10.02
CA LYS A 361 -35.82 9.56 -11.46
C LYS A 361 -35.49 8.12 -11.82
N HIS A 362 -34.59 7.48 -11.09
CA HIS A 362 -34.04 6.16 -11.46
C HIS A 362 -34.19 5.09 -10.36
N GLY A 363 -34.77 5.44 -9.21
CA GLY A 363 -35.06 4.48 -8.14
C GLY A 363 -33.83 3.98 -7.38
N VAL A 364 -32.67 4.67 -7.47
CA VAL A 364 -31.45 4.27 -6.75
C VAL A 364 -31.66 4.39 -5.25
N ARG A 365 -31.50 3.29 -4.52
CA ARG A 365 -31.64 3.27 -3.05
C ARG A 365 -30.33 3.06 -2.31
N LEU A 366 -29.31 2.55 -3.00
CA LEU A 366 -28.00 2.27 -2.40
C LEU A 366 -26.98 3.16 -3.08
N PHE A 367 -26.18 3.86 -2.27
CA PHE A 367 -25.10 4.71 -2.76
C PHE A 367 -23.80 4.31 -2.07
N ASN A 368 -22.73 4.16 -2.83
CA ASN A 368 -21.39 4.00 -2.31
C ASN A 368 -20.57 5.25 -2.59
N MET A 369 -20.11 5.90 -1.53
CA MET A 369 -19.21 7.04 -1.57
C MET A 369 -17.89 6.65 -0.90
N SER A 370 -16.90 6.33 -1.74
CA SER A 370 -15.54 5.99 -1.30
C SER A 370 -14.61 7.20 -1.29
N LEU A 371 -15.18 8.40 -1.35
CA LEU A 371 -14.48 9.68 -1.26
C LEU A 371 -14.56 10.19 0.18
N ASN A 372 -13.44 10.73 0.68
CA ASN A 372 -13.40 11.33 2.01
C ASN A 372 -13.12 12.82 1.87
N ILE A 373 -13.91 13.62 2.58
CA ILE A 373 -13.60 15.04 2.72
C ILE A 373 -12.39 15.15 3.67
N PRO A 374 -11.36 15.92 3.32
CA PRO A 374 -10.20 16.12 4.19
C PRO A 374 -10.63 16.79 5.51
N LEU A 375 -9.88 16.49 6.57
CA LEU A 375 -10.09 16.93 7.96
C LEU A 375 -11.23 16.19 8.67
N ALA A 376 -10.85 15.32 9.60
CA ALA A 376 -11.80 14.69 10.51
C ALA A 376 -12.42 15.74 11.44
N LYS A 377 -13.67 15.48 11.87
CA LYS A 377 -14.32 16.26 12.92
C LYS A 377 -13.43 16.27 14.16
N ARG A 378 -13.09 17.45 14.67
CA ARG A 378 -12.31 17.59 15.91
C ARG A 378 -13.13 17.15 17.12
N TYR A 379 -12.42 16.87 18.20
CA TYR A 379 -13.06 16.55 19.47
C TYR A 379 -13.97 17.70 19.92
N ASN A 380 -15.18 17.36 20.38
CA ASN A 380 -16.20 18.31 20.84
C ASN A 380 -16.63 19.41 19.83
N ASP A 381 -16.22 19.29 18.56
CA ASP A 381 -16.63 20.23 17.52
C ASP A 381 -18.10 20.01 17.11
N THR A 382 -18.70 20.98 16.42
CA THR A 382 -20.06 20.78 15.86
C THR A 382 -20.02 19.74 14.73
N TYR A 383 -21.14 19.06 14.45
CA TYR A 383 -21.22 18.17 13.30
C TYR A 383 -21.06 18.96 11.99
N CYS A 384 -20.48 18.32 10.98
CA CYS A 384 -20.36 18.93 9.66
C CYS A 384 -21.74 19.09 9.03
N GLN A 385 -22.04 20.27 8.45
CA GLN A 385 -23.31 20.51 7.76
C GLN A 385 -23.55 19.48 6.65
N PHE A 386 -22.50 19.04 5.96
CA PHE A 386 -22.62 17.99 4.95
C PHE A 386 -23.11 16.66 5.51
N ALA A 387 -22.60 16.24 6.68
CA ALA A 387 -23.05 15.02 7.33
C ALA A 387 -24.54 15.09 7.72
N TYR A 388 -24.97 16.26 8.24
CA TYR A 388 -26.38 16.50 8.54
C TYR A 388 -27.28 16.46 7.29
N GLU A 389 -26.87 17.10 6.20
CA GLU A 389 -27.65 17.07 4.96
C GLU A 389 -27.70 15.67 4.34
N LEU A 390 -26.63 14.88 4.45
CA LEU A 390 -26.65 13.47 4.03
C LEU A 390 -27.61 12.63 4.87
N ASP A 391 -27.59 12.77 6.21
CA ASP A 391 -28.50 12.05 7.10
C ASP A 391 -29.96 12.44 6.84
N LYS A 392 -30.23 13.73 6.66
CA LYS A 392 -31.54 14.24 6.30
C LYS A 392 -31.99 13.68 4.95
N LEU A 393 -31.13 13.70 3.93
CA LEU A 393 -31.43 13.15 2.61
C LEU A 393 -31.70 11.64 2.67
N ALA A 394 -30.91 10.90 3.48
CA ALA A 394 -31.10 9.47 3.70
C ALA A 394 -32.47 9.15 4.30
N TYR A 395 -32.89 9.94 5.28
CA TYR A 395 -34.20 9.83 5.92
C TYR A 395 -35.35 10.23 4.99
N GLU A 396 -35.25 11.38 4.32
CA GLU A 396 -36.32 11.92 3.47
C GLU A 396 -36.56 11.08 2.21
N GLU A 397 -35.49 10.57 1.59
CA GLU A 397 -35.57 9.86 0.32
C GLU A 397 -35.56 8.33 0.48
N ASP A 398 -35.50 7.80 1.71
CA ASP A 398 -35.41 6.36 2.02
C ASP A 398 -34.29 5.68 1.21
N ILE A 399 -33.05 6.13 1.47
CA ILE A 399 -31.83 5.65 0.82
C ILE A 399 -30.77 5.27 1.86
N LEU A 400 -29.86 4.38 1.47
CA LEU A 400 -28.71 3.96 2.26
C LEU A 400 -27.43 4.41 1.58
N ILE A 401 -26.59 5.15 2.30
CA ILE A 401 -25.32 5.66 1.82
C ILE A 401 -24.19 4.96 2.60
N PHE A 402 -23.35 4.23 1.89
CA PHE A 402 -22.14 3.63 2.41
C PHE A 402 -20.99 4.63 2.25
N LEU A 403 -20.39 5.02 3.38
CA LEU A 403 -19.28 5.97 3.43
C LEU A 403 -17.99 5.23 3.83
N SER A 404 -16.89 5.51 3.15
CA SER A 404 -15.57 5.07 3.61
C SER A 404 -15.18 5.80 4.91
N VAL A 405 -14.45 5.12 5.79
CA VAL A 405 -14.01 5.69 7.08
C VAL A 405 -12.79 6.61 6.99
N GLY A 406 -12.26 6.83 5.78
CA GLY A 406 -11.00 7.55 5.58
C GLY A 406 -9.76 6.70 5.83
N ASN A 407 -8.67 7.05 5.13
CA ASN A 407 -7.34 6.58 5.45
C ASN A 407 -6.69 7.63 6.36
N PHE A 408 -6.38 7.26 7.61
CA PHE A 408 -5.70 8.14 8.55
C PHE A 408 -4.19 8.13 8.27
N ASP A 409 -3.63 9.26 7.89
CA ASP A 409 -2.19 9.48 7.84
C ASP A 409 -1.66 10.08 9.16
N GLU A 410 -0.35 10.10 9.30
CA GLU A 410 0.35 10.57 10.51
C GLU A 410 0.07 12.06 10.78
N ASP A 411 -0.11 12.85 9.72
CA ASP A 411 -0.43 14.28 9.79
C ASP A 411 -1.88 14.52 10.26
N SER A 412 -2.85 13.73 9.78
CA SER A 412 -4.24 13.78 10.26
C SER A 412 -4.38 13.34 11.71
N LEU A 413 -3.56 12.39 12.15
CA LEU A 413 -3.45 12.00 13.57
C LEU A 413 -2.86 13.14 14.41
N HIS A 414 -1.83 13.81 13.88
CA HIS A 414 -1.18 14.94 14.51
C HIS A 414 -2.15 16.14 14.64
N ASP A 415 -2.96 16.43 13.62
CA ASP A 415 -3.99 17.48 13.65
C ASP A 415 -5.14 17.18 14.62
N LEU A 416 -5.52 15.90 14.75
CA LEU A 416 -6.51 15.44 15.73
C LEU A 416 -6.02 15.64 17.18
N VAL A 417 -4.71 15.46 17.41
CA VAL A 417 -4.10 15.53 18.75
C VAL A 417 -3.70 16.96 19.13
N ILE A 418 -3.47 17.86 18.16
CA ILE A 418 -2.90 19.19 18.42
C ILE A 418 -3.94 20.30 18.50
N SER A 419 -5.15 20.09 17.98
CA SER A 419 -6.26 21.02 18.22
C SER A 419 -7.05 20.57 19.46
N ASP A 420 -6.51 20.98 20.62
CA ASP A 420 -7.00 20.78 21.99
C ASP A 420 -6.88 19.34 22.53
N THR A 421 -5.76 19.09 23.23
CA THR A 421 -5.57 17.87 24.03
C THR A 421 -6.60 17.81 25.16
N HIS A 422 -7.53 16.84 25.09
CA HIS A 422 -8.43 16.50 26.19
C HIS A 422 -7.90 15.23 26.91
N PRO A 423 -8.02 15.11 28.25
CA PRO A 423 -7.55 13.93 28.99
C PRO A 423 -8.17 12.60 28.52
N ASP A 424 -9.33 12.64 27.87
CA ASP A 424 -10.00 11.47 27.31
C ASP A 424 -9.38 10.97 25.99
N HIS A 425 -8.39 11.69 25.43
CA HIS A 425 -7.65 11.30 24.23
C HIS A 425 -6.56 10.25 24.50
N ASP A 426 -6.29 9.94 25.78
CA ASP A 426 -5.33 8.91 26.16
C ASP A 426 -5.95 7.51 26.10
N TYR A 427 -5.27 6.56 25.45
CA TYR A 427 -5.65 5.15 25.46
C TYR A 427 -5.43 4.54 26.86
N PRO A 428 -6.36 3.73 27.41
CA PRO A 428 -7.54 3.13 26.77
C PRO A 428 -8.85 3.92 26.93
N THR A 429 -8.80 5.13 27.52
CA THR A 429 -9.96 5.94 27.88
C THR A 429 -10.86 6.29 26.69
N PHE A 430 -10.28 6.47 25.49
CA PHE A 430 -11.01 6.69 24.23
C PHE A 430 -12.07 5.61 23.91
N PHE A 431 -11.88 4.37 24.36
CA PHE A 431 -12.79 3.25 24.09
C PHE A 431 -13.59 2.78 25.31
N ILE A 432 -13.18 3.14 26.53
CA ILE A 432 -13.70 2.55 27.76
C ILE A 432 -13.95 3.64 28.81
N THR A 433 -15.04 4.38 28.65
CA THR A 433 -15.69 5.07 29.78
C THR A 433 -17.13 4.58 29.88
N LEU A 434 -17.34 3.69 30.84
CA LEU A 434 -18.51 2.83 30.98
C LEU A 434 -19.54 3.53 31.89
N ILE A 435 -20.43 4.38 31.35
CA ILE A 435 -21.65 4.78 32.08
C ILE A 435 -22.86 4.87 31.12
N ALA A 436 -23.72 3.85 31.25
CA ALA A 436 -25.18 3.78 31.06
C ALA A 436 -25.86 4.41 29.82
N GLN A 437 -26.51 3.51 29.05
CA GLN A 437 -27.66 3.73 28.16
C GLN A 437 -27.43 4.38 26.78
N VAL A 438 -26.58 3.79 25.94
CA VAL A 438 -26.89 3.71 24.49
C VAL A 438 -26.42 2.35 23.96
N LYS A 439 -27.35 1.52 23.45
CA LYS A 439 -26.99 0.33 22.67
C LYS A 439 -26.57 0.78 21.27
N PHE A 440 -25.28 0.97 21.05
CA PHE A 440 -24.74 0.95 19.69
C PHE A 440 -24.57 -0.49 19.24
N ILE A 441 -25.35 -0.93 18.24
CA ILE A 441 -25.02 -2.14 17.48
C ILE A 441 -23.96 -1.74 16.46
N ILE A 442 -22.69 -1.86 16.85
CA ILE A 442 -21.57 -1.78 15.90
C ILE A 442 -21.49 -3.15 15.23
N VAL A 443 -22.01 -3.26 14.00
CA VAL A 443 -21.67 -4.38 13.13
C VAL A 443 -20.25 -4.15 12.64
N ARG A 444 -19.30 -4.82 13.27
CA ARG A 444 -17.91 -4.84 12.81
C ARG A 444 -17.84 -5.63 11.51
N ILE A 445 -17.98 -4.98 10.36
CA ILE A 445 -17.46 -5.54 9.11
C ILE A 445 -15.97 -5.26 9.14
N GLN A 446 -15.23 -6.21 9.70
CA GLN A 446 -13.79 -6.22 9.62
C GLN A 446 -13.43 -6.56 8.18
N ILE A 447 -13.28 -5.54 7.33
CA ILE A 447 -12.53 -5.69 6.08
C ILE A 447 -11.08 -5.90 6.52
N PHE A 448 -10.71 -7.16 6.73
CA PHE A 448 -9.32 -7.53 6.56
C PHE A 448 -8.97 -7.14 5.12
N GLN A 449 -8.24 -6.04 4.97
CA GLN A 449 -7.29 -5.94 3.88
C GLN A 449 -6.29 -7.07 4.10
N ASN A 450 -6.65 -8.27 3.67
CA ASN A 450 -5.65 -9.21 3.20
C ASN A 450 -4.93 -8.46 2.10
N ARG A 451 -3.70 -8.06 2.41
CA ARG A 451 -2.69 -7.76 1.40
C ARG A 451 -2.60 -8.99 0.51
N LEU A 452 -3.43 -9.03 -0.52
CA LEU A 452 -3.22 -9.87 -1.68
C LEU A 452 -2.03 -9.24 -2.40
N ASN A 453 -0.85 -9.76 -2.06
CA ASN A 453 0.26 -9.81 -2.99
C ASN A 453 -0.25 -10.55 -4.24
N LEU A 454 -0.51 -9.80 -5.31
CA LEU A 454 -0.35 -10.23 -6.69
C LEU A 454 0.23 -9.06 -7.48
#